data_AF-W4S2W4-F1
#
_entry.id   AF-W4S2W4-F1
#
_cell.length_a   1.000
_cell.length_b   1.000
_cell.length_c   1.000
_cell.angle_alpha   90.00
_cell.angle_beta   90.00
_cell.angle_gamma   90.00
#
_symmetry.space_group_name_H-M   'P 1'
#
loop_
_entity.id
_entity.type
_entity.pdbx_description
1 polymer ?
#
loop_
_entity_poly.entity_id
_entity_poly.type
_entity_poly.pdbx_seq_one_letter_code
_entity_poly.pdbx_strand_id
1 'polypeptide(L)'
;MSAIDAGDEPVLPPGFRWDKPWQNAKGPPTALFLEGEEVARMVQKVTGEWYVVLERHRPAPPGEPFAPFVQRDCSSFDQGRRGTVIWAVRHEARIRAEVTARRLRS
;
A
#
# COMPACT_ATOMS: atom_id res chain seq x y z
N MET A 1 -7.39 -13.14 26.71
CA MET A 1 -7.78 -11.74 26.94
C MET A 1 -6.61 -11.01 27.55
N SER A 2 -6.01 -10.07 26.82
CA SER A 2 -5.96 -8.65 27.23
C SER A 2 -5.12 -7.82 26.26
N ALA A 3 -5.80 -6.79 25.73
CA ALA A 3 -5.28 -5.50 25.30
C ALA A 3 -4.16 -5.47 24.25
N ILE A 4 -4.52 -5.69 22.98
CA ILE A 4 -4.05 -4.74 21.97
C ILE A 4 -5.21 -3.77 21.76
N ASP A 5 -5.02 -2.54 22.22
CA ASP A 5 -5.97 -1.46 22.04
C ASP A 5 -6.47 -1.43 20.59
N ALA A 6 -7.78 -1.60 20.43
CA ALA A 6 -8.53 -1.15 19.27
C ALA A 6 -8.64 0.40 19.24
N GLY A 7 -7.61 1.10 19.75
CA GLY A 7 -7.69 2.49 20.20
C GLY A 7 -6.83 3.49 19.43
N ASP A 8 -5.96 3.06 18.51
CA ASP A 8 -5.28 4.00 17.63
C ASP A 8 -4.93 3.30 16.30
N GLU A 9 -5.95 3.14 15.45
CA GLU A 9 -5.69 2.85 14.03
C GLU A 9 -4.93 4.06 13.48
N PRO A 10 -3.68 3.88 13.01
CA PRO A 10 -2.87 5.01 12.58
C PRO A 10 -3.62 5.76 11.47
N VAL A 11 -3.72 7.08 11.65
CA VAL A 11 -4.45 7.94 10.73
C VAL A 11 -3.69 8.01 9.42
N LEU A 12 -4.40 7.79 8.30
CA LEU A 12 -3.82 7.96 6.97
C LEU A 12 -3.47 9.43 6.72
N PRO A 13 -2.30 9.72 6.12
CA PRO A 13 -1.99 11.08 5.70
C PRO A 13 -3.03 11.61 4.68
N PRO A 14 -3.25 12.93 4.61
CA PRO A 14 -4.25 13.52 3.72
C PRO A 14 -4.12 13.07 2.26
N GLY A 15 -5.22 12.71 1.60
CA GLY A 15 -5.22 12.28 0.20
C GLY A 15 -4.76 10.83 -0.03
N PHE A 16 -4.22 10.15 0.99
CA PHE A 16 -4.12 8.70 0.96
C PHE A 16 -5.49 8.09 1.26
N ARG A 17 -5.85 7.03 0.54
CA ARG A 17 -7.12 6.32 0.76
C ARG A 17 -7.00 4.84 0.43
N TRP A 18 -7.63 4.01 1.26
CA TRP A 18 -7.84 2.61 0.92
C TRP A 18 -8.98 2.48 -0.10
N ASP A 19 -8.78 1.70 -1.15
CA ASP A 19 -9.79 1.37 -2.14
C ASP A 19 -9.59 -0.05 -2.69
N LYS A 20 -10.52 -0.48 -3.55
CA LYS A 20 -10.40 -1.70 -4.32
C LYS A 20 -9.33 -1.54 -5.40
N PRO A 21 -8.48 -2.56 -5.61
CA PRO A 21 -7.45 -2.52 -6.66
C PRO A 21 -8.02 -2.57 -8.09
N TRP A 22 -9.25 -3.06 -8.27
CA TRP A 22 -10.01 -3.01 -9.52
C TRP A 22 -11.51 -3.07 -9.23
N GLN A 23 -12.35 -2.65 -10.19
CA GLN A 23 -13.81 -2.46 -10.00
C GLN A 23 -14.55 -3.69 -9.43
N ASN A 24 -14.16 -4.89 -9.86
CA ASN A 24 -14.82 -6.14 -9.51
C ASN A 24 -14.14 -6.88 -8.34
N ALA A 25 -13.16 -6.27 -7.67
CA ALA A 25 -12.48 -6.88 -6.53
C ALA A 25 -13.50 -7.18 -5.41
N LYS A 26 -13.40 -8.40 -4.88
CA LYS A 26 -14.23 -8.89 -3.77
C LYS A 26 -13.51 -8.67 -2.45
N GLY A 27 -14.28 -8.60 -1.37
CA GLY A 27 -13.75 -8.38 -0.03
C GLY A 27 -13.43 -6.91 0.27
N PRO A 28 -12.70 -6.66 1.38
CA PRO A 28 -12.37 -5.32 1.82
C PRO A 28 -11.38 -4.63 0.87
N PRO A 29 -11.29 -3.28 0.90
CA PRO A 29 -10.25 -2.53 0.20
C PRO A 29 -8.84 -3.02 0.55
N THR A 30 -8.05 -3.37 -0.48
CA THR A 30 -6.70 -3.90 -0.31
C THR A 30 -5.62 -3.01 -0.92
N ALA A 31 -5.98 -1.99 -1.70
CA ALA A 31 -5.04 -1.09 -2.34
C ALA A 31 -5.02 0.27 -1.64
N LEU A 32 -3.83 0.79 -1.38
CA LEU A 32 -3.62 2.15 -0.88
C LEU A 32 -3.29 3.06 -2.06
N PHE A 33 -4.10 4.10 -2.22
CA PHE A 33 -3.94 5.09 -3.27
C PHE A 33 -3.51 6.43 -2.70
N LEU A 34 -2.75 7.18 -3.49
CA LEU A 34 -2.50 8.60 -3.32
C LEU A 34 -2.82 9.30 -4.65
N GLU A 35 -3.78 10.24 -4.63
CA GLU A 35 -4.16 11.02 -5.82
C GLU A 35 -4.48 10.18 -7.08
N GLY A 36 -5.05 8.99 -6.88
CA GLY A 36 -5.41 8.06 -7.94
C GLY A 36 -4.30 7.09 -8.36
N GLU A 37 -3.07 7.28 -7.88
CA GLU A 37 -1.95 6.34 -8.10
C GLU A 37 -1.90 5.30 -6.98
N GLU A 38 -1.77 4.02 -7.34
CA GLU A 38 -1.70 2.94 -6.37
C GLU A 38 -0.26 2.81 -5.83
N VAL A 39 -0.06 3.09 -4.55
CA VAL A 39 1.28 3.12 -3.92
C VAL A 39 1.61 1.83 -3.16
N ALA A 40 0.59 1.11 -2.67
CA ALA A 40 0.76 -0.17 -2.00
C ALA A 40 -0.47 -1.08 -2.18
N ARG A 41 -0.28 -2.40 -2.05
CA ARG A 41 -1.37 -3.39 -2.13
C ARG A 41 -1.18 -4.54 -1.15
N MET A 42 -2.18 -4.81 -0.34
CA MET A 42 -2.34 -6.04 0.43
C MET A 42 -2.72 -7.20 -0.50
N VAL A 43 -2.03 -8.31 -0.38
CA VAL A 43 -2.26 -9.52 -1.17
C VAL A 43 -2.30 -10.72 -0.25
N GLN A 44 -3.28 -11.59 -0.46
CA GLN A 44 -3.36 -12.88 0.23
C GLN A 44 -2.69 -13.95 -0.63
N LYS A 45 -1.80 -14.74 -0.03
CA LYS A 45 -1.27 -15.96 -0.62
C LYS A 45 -2.38 -17.01 -0.69
N VAL A 46 -2.25 -17.99 -1.58
CA VAL A 46 -3.18 -19.13 -1.67
C VAL A 46 -3.25 -19.91 -0.35
N THR A 47 -2.16 -19.94 0.39
CA THR A 47 -2.01 -20.55 1.71
C THR A 47 -2.69 -19.75 2.84
N GLY A 48 -3.21 -18.56 2.55
CA GLY A 48 -4.01 -17.74 3.45
C GLY A 48 -3.24 -16.62 4.17
N GLU A 49 -1.91 -16.67 4.18
CA GLU A 49 -1.08 -15.61 4.74
C GLU A 49 -1.13 -14.34 3.90
N TRP A 50 -0.84 -13.21 4.52
CA TRP A 50 -0.87 -11.91 3.88
C TRP A 50 0.54 -11.38 3.63
N TYR A 51 0.69 -10.61 2.57
CA TYR A 51 1.83 -9.74 2.36
C TYR A 51 1.38 -8.42 1.77
N VAL A 52 2.23 -7.40 1.84
CA VAL A 52 2.04 -6.12 1.15
C VAL A 52 3.10 -5.97 0.08
N VAL A 53 2.69 -5.48 -1.08
CA VAL A 53 3.61 -4.95 -2.11
C VAL A 53 3.62 -3.44 -1.97
N LEU A 54 4.78 -2.88 -1.63
CA LEU A 54 5.02 -1.45 -1.50
C LEU A 54 5.59 -0.87 -2.80
N GLU A 55 5.69 0.46 -2.86
CA GLU A 55 6.35 1.20 -3.94
C GLU A 55 5.78 0.94 -5.34
N ARG A 56 4.49 0.61 -5.44
CA ARG A 56 3.92 0.16 -6.72
C ARG A 56 3.79 1.26 -7.77
N HIS A 57 3.86 2.51 -7.33
CA HIS A 57 3.92 3.68 -8.20
C HIS A 57 5.31 3.88 -8.81
N ARG A 58 6.33 3.09 -8.43
CA ARG A 58 7.65 3.23 -9.04
C ARG A 58 7.67 2.66 -10.47
N PRO A 59 8.34 3.33 -11.42
CA PRO A 59 8.52 2.79 -12.76
C PRO A 59 9.52 1.62 -12.75
N ALA A 60 9.51 0.83 -13.83
CA ALA A 60 10.57 -0.13 -14.09
C ALA A 60 11.91 0.61 -14.26
N PRO A 61 13.01 0.11 -13.67
CA PRO A 61 14.35 0.61 -13.96
C PRO A 61 14.67 0.52 -15.47
N PRO A 62 15.57 1.39 -15.99
CA PRO A 62 16.01 1.28 -17.37
C PRO A 62 16.56 -0.11 -17.69
N GLY A 63 16.05 -0.73 -18.76
CA GLY A 63 16.45 -2.08 -19.18
C GLY A 63 15.73 -3.21 -18.45
N GLU A 64 14.88 -2.93 -17.47
CA GLU A 64 14.05 -3.93 -16.80
C GLU A 64 12.60 -3.89 -17.32
N PRO A 65 11.96 -5.04 -17.54
CA PRO A 65 10.58 -5.08 -18.03
C PRO A 65 9.56 -4.68 -16.96
N PHE A 66 9.91 -4.78 -15.67
CA PHE A 66 9.01 -4.53 -14.54
C PHE A 66 9.72 -3.82 -13.39
N ALA A 67 8.97 -3.08 -12.58
CA ALA A 67 9.48 -2.51 -11.34
C ALA A 67 9.74 -3.60 -10.27
N PRO A 68 10.79 -3.48 -9.45
CA PRO A 68 11.04 -4.40 -8.35
C PRO A 68 9.84 -4.47 -7.38
N PHE A 69 9.45 -5.70 -7.03
CA PHE A 69 8.42 -5.93 -6.02
C PHE A 69 9.01 -5.73 -4.62
N VAL A 70 8.67 -4.62 -3.97
CA VAL A 70 9.03 -4.39 -2.56
C VAL A 70 8.01 -5.11 -1.68
N GLN A 71 8.17 -6.44 -1.54
CA GLN A 71 7.29 -7.28 -0.75
C GLN A 71 7.68 -7.30 0.73
N ARG A 72 6.67 -7.26 1.62
CA ARG A 72 6.82 -7.51 3.05
C ARG A 72 5.72 -8.46 3.52
N ASP A 73 6.11 -9.55 4.18
CA ASP A 73 5.16 -10.49 4.77
C ASP A 73 4.43 -9.87 5.98
N CYS A 74 3.16 -10.21 6.14
CA CYS A 74 2.27 -9.69 7.17
C CYS A 74 1.73 -10.84 8.02
N SER A 75 1.60 -10.63 9.33
CA SER A 75 1.01 -11.63 10.24
C SER A 75 -0.50 -11.75 10.10
N SER A 76 -1.18 -10.70 9.64
CA SER A 76 -2.61 -10.69 9.32
C SER A 76 -2.95 -9.56 8.34
N PHE A 77 -4.18 -9.54 7.83
CA PHE A 77 -4.69 -8.44 7.02
C PHE A 77 -4.63 -7.11 7.77
N ASP A 78 -5.16 -7.06 9.00
CA ASP A 78 -5.23 -5.83 9.80
C ASP A 78 -3.84 -5.32 10.20
N GLN A 79 -2.94 -6.23 10.60
CA GLN A 79 -1.56 -5.87 10.92
C GLN A 79 -0.81 -5.37 9.68
N GLY A 80 -1.06 -5.96 8.51
CA GLY A 80 -0.51 -5.48 7.25
C GLY A 80 -1.02 -4.10 6.87
N ARG A 81 -2.33 -3.84 7.01
CA ARG A 81 -2.91 -2.50 6.81
C ARG A 81 -2.29 -1.48 7.75
N ARG A 82 -2.22 -1.79 9.05
CA ARG A 82 -1.60 -0.91 10.06
C ARG A 82 -0.15 -0.59 9.73
N GLY A 83 0.65 -1.61 9.41
CA GLY A 83 2.04 -1.44 8.99
C GLY A 83 2.18 -0.62 7.71
N THR A 84 1.27 -0.78 6.76
CA THR A 84 1.24 0.00 5.52
C THR A 84 0.96 1.47 5.80
N VAL A 85 0.05 1.80 6.73
CA VAL A 85 -0.17 3.20 7.13
C VAL A 85 1.08 3.79 7.78
N ILE A 86 1.72 3.06 8.71
CA ILE A 86 2.97 3.52 9.36
C ILE A 86 4.06 3.79 8.31
N TRP A 87 4.18 2.92 7.30
CA TRP A 87 5.08 3.13 6.16
C TRP A 87 4.70 4.39 5.38
N ALA A 88 3.42 4.59 5.05
CA ALA A 88 2.95 5.77 4.32
C ALA A 88 3.25 7.06 5.08
N VAL A 89 3.01 7.10 6.39
CA VAL A 89 3.36 8.23 7.27
C VAL A 89 4.86 8.48 7.27
N ARG A 90 5.67 7.43 7.49
CA ARG A 90 7.13 7.55 7.55
C ARG A 90 7.76 8.05 6.25
N HIS A 91 7.15 7.73 5.11
CA HIS A 91 7.69 8.01 3.78
C HIS A 91 6.86 9.02 2.98
N GLU A 92 5.94 9.73 3.63
CA GLU A 92 4.92 10.56 2.99
C GLU A 92 5.51 11.54 1.96
N ALA A 93 6.46 12.37 2.40
CA ALA A 93 7.05 13.42 1.56
C ALA A 93 7.68 12.84 0.27
N ARG A 94 8.36 11.69 0.38
CA ARG A 94 8.97 11.01 -0.75
C ARG A 94 7.90 10.42 -1.67
N ILE A 95 6.90 9.72 -1.13
CA ILE A 95 5.85 9.09 -1.92
C ILE A 95 5.07 10.16 -2.70
N ARG A 96 4.74 11.29 -2.06
CA ARG A 96 4.09 12.42 -2.73
C ARG A 96 4.92 12.94 -3.91
N ALA A 97 6.20 13.22 -3.70
CA ALA A 97 7.08 13.70 -4.77
C ALA A 97 7.17 12.70 -5.93
N GLU A 98 7.30 11.41 -5.63
CA GLU A 98 7.37 10.34 -6.64
C GLU A 98 6.05 10.20 -7.43
N VAL A 99 4.89 10.26 -6.75
CA VAL A 99 3.56 10.20 -7.38
C VAL A 99 3.32 11.43 -8.26
N THR A 100 3.63 12.63 -7.77
CA THR A 100 3.52 13.86 -8.59
C THR A 100 4.38 13.76 -9.85
N ALA A 101 5.64 13.34 -9.72
CA ALA A 101 6.53 13.16 -10.86
C ALA A 101 6.04 12.09 -11.86
N ARG A 102 5.32 11.06 -11.39
CA ARG A 102 4.69 10.04 -12.26
C ARG A 102 3.47 10.60 -12.98
N ARG A 103 2.58 11.30 -12.28
CA ARG A 103 1.38 11.92 -12.88
C ARG A 103 1.73 12.95 -13.96
N LEU A 104 2.84 13.67 -13.81
CA LEU A 104 3.34 14.60 -14.83
C LEU A 104 3.91 13.92 -16.09
N ARG A 105 4.20 12.62 -16.03
CA ARG A 105 4.74 11.83 -17.15
C ARG A 105 3.69 10.96 -17.84
N SER A 106 2.48 10.87 -17.28
CA SER A 106 1.38 10.05 -17.78
C SER A 106 0.45 10.89 -18.65
#